data_AF-A0A958Q8G4-F1
#
_entry.id   AF-A0A958Q8G4-F1
#
_cell.length_a   1.000
_cell.length_b   1.000
_cell.length_c   1.000
_cell.angle_alpha   90.00
_cell.angle_beta   90.00
_cell.angle_gamma   90.00
#
_symmetry.space_group_name_H-M   'P 1'
#
loop_
_entity.id
_entity.type
_entity.pdbx_description
1 polymer ?
#
loop_
_entity_poly.entity_id
_entity_poly.type
_entity_poly.pdbx_seq_one_letter_code
_entity_poly.pdbx_strand_id
1 'polypeptide(L)'
;MILENFMPPGIHCNLVHEQIDDFPLTEQERDLTAQWRSNKRLLEFHQGRSAAKLGLQQAGFAAAHYSILPDASGCPIWPSD
;
A
#
# COMPACT_ATOMS: atom_id res chain seq x y z
N MET A 1 -10.97 14.76 7.32
CA MET A 1 -9.68 15.02 8.00
C MET A 1 -8.59 14.84 6.96
N ILE A 2 -7.76 15.85 6.72
CA ILE A 2 -6.67 15.79 5.73
C ILE A 2 -5.40 15.45 6.50
N LEU A 3 -4.75 14.34 6.14
CA LEU A 3 -3.57 13.81 6.84
C LEU A 3 -2.39 14.79 6.80
N GLU A 4 -2.26 15.54 5.71
CA GLU A 4 -1.20 16.54 5.48
C GLU A 4 -1.09 17.58 6.59
N ASN A 5 -2.20 17.93 7.25
CA ASN A 5 -2.19 18.91 8.34
C ASN A 5 -1.45 18.44 9.60
N PHE A 6 -1.13 17.14 9.70
CA PHE A 6 -0.40 16.54 10.81
C PHE A 6 1.02 16.12 10.42
N MET A 7 1.40 16.28 9.14
CA MET A 7 2.73 15.92 8.67
C MET A 7 3.71 17.09 8.90
N PRO A 8 4.96 16.81 9.30
CA PRO A 8 5.99 17.84 9.35
C PRO A 8 6.19 18.51 7.98
N PRO A 9 6.62 19.78 7.92
CA PRO A 9 6.93 20.45 6.66
C PRO A 9 7.90 19.63 5.81
N GLY A 10 7.57 19.45 4.52
CA GLY A 10 8.40 18.68 3.59
C GLY A 10 8.17 17.16 3.63
N ILE A 11 7.27 16.65 4.48
CA ILE A 11 6.86 15.25 4.44
C ILE A 11 5.58 15.11 3.62
N HIS A 12 5.62 14.27 2.59
CA HIS A 12 4.49 13.98 1.72
C HIS A 12 3.74 12.74 2.22
N CYS A 13 2.42 12.75 2.09
CA CYS A 13 1.59 11.58 2.28
C CYS A 13 0.75 11.32 1.03
N ASN A 14 0.55 10.05 0.69
CA ASN A 14 -0.31 9.66 -0.42
C ASN A 14 -1.65 9.15 0.14
N LEU A 15 -2.75 9.73 -0.35
CA LEU A 15 -4.11 9.25 -0.10
C LEU A 15 -4.69 8.76 -1.41
N VAL A 16 -5.14 7.51 -1.41
CA VAL A 16 -5.64 6.84 -2.60
C VAL A 16 -7.07 6.41 -2.34
N HIS A 17 -8.00 6.97 -3.12
CA HIS A 17 -9.43 6.70 -3.00
C HIS A 17 -9.91 5.61 -3.99
N GLU A 18 -9.09 5.27 -4.97
CA GLU A 18 -9.40 4.30 -6.02
C GLU A 18 -8.20 3.41 -6.29
N GLN A 19 -8.41 2.23 -6.88
CA GLN A 19 -7.30 1.37 -7.25
C GLN A 19 -6.42 2.06 -8.31
N ILE A 20 -5.09 1.90 -8.20
CA ILE A 20 -4.13 2.41 -9.18
C ILE A 20 -3.66 1.24 -10.05
N ASP A 21 -3.97 1.29 -11.35
CA ASP A 21 -3.70 0.20 -12.29
C ASP A 21 -2.20 -0.08 -12.49
N ASP A 22 -1.36 0.94 -12.34
CA ASP A 22 0.11 0.83 -12.45
C ASP A 22 0.73 -0.06 -11.35
N PHE A 23 -0.06 -0.41 -10.33
CA PHE A 23 0.33 -1.36 -9.32
C PHE A 23 -0.58 -2.59 -9.41
N PRO A 24 -0.19 -3.64 -10.16
CA PRO A 24 -0.85 -4.94 -10.06
C PRO A 24 -0.52 -5.61 -8.72
N LEU A 25 -1.39 -6.52 -8.26
CA LEU A 25 -1.10 -7.38 -7.11
C LEU A 25 0.05 -8.34 -7.46
N THR A 26 0.97 -8.52 -6.52
CA THR A 26 1.94 -9.63 -6.55
C THR A 26 1.22 -10.96 -6.29
N GLU A 27 1.87 -12.08 -6.59
CA GLU A 27 1.32 -13.41 -6.32
C GLU A 27 0.95 -13.60 -4.85
N GLN A 28 1.85 -13.22 -3.95
CA GLN A 28 1.66 -13.37 -2.51
C GLN A 28 0.49 -12.52 -1.98
N GLU A 29 0.29 -11.32 -2.53
CA GLU A 29 -0.86 -10.48 -2.17
C GLU A 29 -2.18 -11.05 -2.72
N ARG A 30 -2.14 -11.69 -3.90
CA ARG A 30 -3.31 -12.42 -4.43
C ARG A 30 -3.68 -13.58 -3.51
N ASP A 31 -2.70 -14.35 -3.03
CA ASP A 31 -2.95 -15.47 -2.12
C ASP A 31 -3.52 -15.01 -0.77
N LEU A 32 -3.00 -13.90 -0.23
CA LEU A 32 -3.50 -13.29 1.00
C LEU A 32 -4.96 -12.82 0.85
N THR A 33 -5.27 -12.15 -0.27
CA THR A 33 -6.58 -11.55 -0.52
C THR A 33 -7.63 -12.56 -0.96
N ALA A 34 -7.24 -13.66 -1.61
CA ALA A 34 -8.15 -14.72 -2.07
C ALA A 34 -8.97 -15.36 -0.94
N GLN A 35 -8.47 -15.34 0.29
CA GLN A 35 -9.16 -15.91 1.46
C GLN A 35 -10.22 -14.97 2.05
N TRP A 36 -10.27 -13.71 1.62
CA TRP A 36 -11.16 -12.72 2.21
C TRP A 36 -12.53 -12.71 1.55
N ARG A 37 -13.57 -12.81 2.37
CA ARG A 37 -14.98 -12.79 1.91
C ARG A 37 -15.57 -11.38 1.81
N SER A 38 -14.84 -10.36 2.25
CA SER A 38 -15.33 -8.98 2.33
C SER A 38 -14.76 -8.14 1.19
N ASN A 39 -15.63 -7.70 0.28
CA ASN A 39 -15.27 -6.76 -0.78
C ASN A 39 -14.75 -5.42 -0.22
N LYS A 40 -15.28 -4.99 0.92
CA LYS A 40 -14.79 -3.78 1.60
C LYS A 40 -13.34 -3.94 2.05
N ARG A 41 -13.00 -5.09 2.65
CA ARG A 41 -11.63 -5.37 3.10
C ARG A 41 -10.64 -5.44 1.94
N LEU A 42 -11.07 -6.05 0.82
CA LEU A 42 -10.28 -6.08 -0.41
C LEU A 42 -10.00 -4.66 -0.90
N LEU A 43 -11.04 -3.82 -1.00
CA LEU A 43 -10.91 -2.44 -1.44
C LEU A 43 -9.97 -1.62 -0.55
N GLU A 44 -10.15 -1.69 0.78
CA GLU A 44 -9.30 -0.98 1.75
C GLU A 44 -7.83 -1.41 1.63
N PHE A 45 -7.58 -2.70 1.42
CA PHE A 45 -6.25 -3.21 1.16
C PHE A 45 -5.66 -2.67 -0.14
N HIS A 46 -6.42 -2.71 -1.24
CA HIS A 46 -5.98 -2.17 -2.53
C HIS A 46 -5.62 -0.68 -2.44
N GLN A 47 -6.44 0.12 -1.75
CA GLN A 47 -6.19 1.55 -1.55
C GLN A 47 -4.92 1.79 -0.72
N GLY A 48 -4.81 1.15 0.46
CA GLY A 48 -3.65 1.32 1.34
C GLY A 48 -2.34 0.85 0.67
N ARG A 49 -2.38 -0.29 -0.02
CA ARG A 49 -1.25 -0.84 -0.78
C ARG A 49 -0.82 0.08 -1.93
N SER A 50 -1.77 0.67 -2.64
CA SER A 50 -1.48 1.59 -3.74
C SER A 50 -0.85 2.90 -3.23
N ALA A 51 -1.34 3.44 -2.12
CA ALA A 51 -0.74 4.59 -1.46
C ALA A 51 0.71 4.31 -1.00
N ALA A 52 0.95 3.13 -0.44
CA ALA A 52 2.28 2.66 -0.06
C ALA A 52 3.24 2.58 -1.27
N LYS A 53 2.78 2.00 -2.39
CA LYS A 53 3.59 1.89 -3.61
C LYS A 53 3.90 3.23 -4.26
N LEU A 54 2.96 4.18 -4.26
CA LEU A 54 3.25 5.57 -4.67
C LEU A 54 4.37 6.18 -3.82
N GLY A 55 4.30 6.01 -2.50
CA GLY A 55 5.32 6.53 -1.58
C GLY A 55 6.71 5.93 -1.85
N LEU A 56 6.77 4.62 -2.06
CA LEU A 56 8.00 3.92 -2.42
C LEU A 56 8.57 4.42 -3.76
N GLN A 57 7.73 4.58 -4.78
CA GLN A 57 8.15 5.09 -6.09
C GLN A 57 8.70 6.53 -5.98
N GLN A 58 8.04 7.40 -5.20
CA GLN A 58 8.51 8.76 -4.92
C GLN A 58 9.85 8.77 -4.17
N ALA A 59 10.10 7.77 -3.33
CA ALA A 59 11.37 7.57 -2.63
C ALA A 59 12.46 6.90 -3.49
N GLY A 60 12.18 6.58 -4.77
CA GLY A 60 13.15 6.01 -5.70
C GLY A 60 13.21 4.48 -5.72
N PHE A 61 12.31 3.79 -5.00
CA PHE A 61 12.23 2.33 -5.02
C PHE A 61 11.47 1.83 -6.25
N ALA A 62 11.82 0.64 -6.72
CA ALA A 62 11.09 -0.06 -7.78
C ALA A 62 9.78 -0.68 -7.26
N ALA A 63 8.84 0.18 -6.86
CA ALA A 63 7.62 -0.14 -6.12
C ALA A 63 6.75 -1.27 -6.72
N ALA A 64 6.76 -1.45 -8.03
CA ALA A 64 6.02 -2.52 -8.71
C ALA A 64 6.41 -3.92 -8.22
N HIS A 65 7.68 -4.13 -7.83
CA HIS A 65 8.21 -5.45 -7.46
C HIS A 65 8.03 -5.82 -5.99
N TYR A 66 7.73 -4.86 -5.11
CA TYR A 66 7.57 -5.13 -3.69
C TYR A 66 6.14 -5.56 -3.35
N SER A 67 6.04 -6.56 -2.48
CA SER A 67 4.79 -6.96 -1.83
C SER A 67 4.62 -6.20 -0.52
N ILE A 68 3.43 -5.65 -0.25
CA ILE A 68 3.12 -5.02 1.04
C ILE A 68 2.29 -6.01 1.87
N LEU A 69 2.98 -7.01 2.42
CA LEU A 69 2.36 -8.05 3.24
C LEU A 69 2.47 -7.73 4.73
N PRO A 70 1.47 -8.08 5.54
CA PRO A 70 1.57 -7.97 6.98
C PRO A 70 2.50 -9.05 7.56
N ASP A 71 3.22 -8.71 8.62
CA ASP A 71 3.89 -9.65 9.50
C ASP A 71 2.91 -10.36 10.45
N ALA A 72 3.44 -11.16 11.38
CA ALA A 72 2.64 -11.89 12.36
C ALA A 72 1.85 -10.97 13.32
N SER A 73 2.24 -9.70 13.45
CA SER A 73 1.56 -8.69 14.26
C SER A 73 0.52 -7.88 13.48
N GLY A 74 0.47 -8.06 12.15
CA GLY A 74 -0.39 -7.29 11.26
C GLY A 74 0.26 -6.02 10.71
N CYS A 75 1.53 -5.77 11.01
CA CYS A 75 2.27 -4.60 10.52
C CYS A 75 2.80 -4.85 9.10
N PRO A 76 2.72 -3.87 8.18
CA PRO A 76 3.26 -4.03 6.83
C PRO A 76 4.78 -4.17 6.88
N ILE A 77 5.30 -5.15 6.13
CA ILE A 77 6.73 -5.33 5.90
C ILE A 77 7.16 -4.39 4.77
N TRP A 78 8.11 -3.50 5.07
CA TRP A 78 8.65 -2.53 4.12
C TRP A 78 9.92 -3.06 3.46
N PRO A 79 10.21 -2.66 2.20
CA PRO A 79 11.48 -2.95 1.58
C PRO A 79 12.63 -2.32 2.37
N SER A 80 13.75 -3.04 2.46
CA SER A 80 15.02 -2.51 2.93
C SER A 80 15.84 -1.97 1.76
N ASP A 81 16.69 -0.99 2.05
CA ASP A 81 17.70 -0.43 1.14
C ASP A 81 18.72 -1.47 0.66
#